data_AF-A0A2V8K759-F1
#
_entry.id   AF-A0A2V8K759-F1
#
_cell.length_a   1.000
_cell.length_b   1.000
_cell.length_c   1.000
_cell.angle_alpha   90.00
_cell.angle_beta   90.00
_cell.angle_gamma   90.00
#
_symmetry.space_group_name_H-M   'P 1'
#
loop_
_entity.id
_entity.type
_entity.pdbx_description
1 polymer ?
#
loop_
_entity_poly.entity_id
_entity_poly.type
_entity_poly.pdbx_seq_one_letter_code
_entity_poly.pdbx_strand_id
1 'polypeptide(L)'
;MKRWFLASTAVLAVVLTLVSLASMPAAAQASKAAAKAWNPPRTAYGQPDLQGIWNYSTLTPLERPLELAGKAVLSEEEAAEFE
;
A
#
# COMPACT_ATOMS: atom_id res chain seq x y z
N MET A 1 -25.13 41.40 -31.26
CA MET A 1 -25.20 39.93 -31.54
C MET A 1 -23.93 39.18 -31.16
N LYS A 2 -22.74 39.53 -31.68
CA LYS A 2 -21.47 38.81 -31.41
C LYS A 2 -21.10 38.62 -29.92
N ARG A 3 -21.34 39.63 -29.07
CA ARG A 3 -21.04 39.58 -27.61
C ARG A 3 -21.92 38.58 -26.84
N TRP A 4 -23.14 38.32 -27.32
CA TRP A 4 -24.07 37.39 -26.66
C TRP A 4 -23.79 35.95 -27.07
N PHE A 5 -23.38 35.72 -28.32
CA PHE A 5 -22.89 34.41 -28.76
C PHE A 5 -21.62 33.98 -28.02
N LEU A 6 -20.66 34.91 -27.83
CA LEU A 6 -19.43 34.64 -27.08
C LEU A 6 -19.70 34.37 -25.59
N ALA A 7 -20.68 35.04 -24.99
CA ALA A 7 -21.10 34.79 -23.61
C ALA A 7 -21.75 33.40 -23.47
N SER A 8 -22.64 33.01 -24.39
CA SER A 8 -23.29 31.69 -24.36
C SER A 8 -22.29 30.54 -24.57
N THR A 9 -21.30 30.71 -25.45
CA THR A 9 -20.26 29.68 -25.64
C THR A 9 -19.33 29.57 -24.45
N ALA A 10 -19.02 30.69 -23.78
CA ALA A 10 -18.23 30.68 -22.54
C ALA A 10 -18.98 29.98 -21.39
N VAL A 11 -20.28 30.24 -21.23
CA VAL A 11 -21.11 29.56 -20.23
C VAL A 11 -21.19 28.05 -20.51
N LEU A 12 -21.38 27.65 -21.77
CA LEU A 12 -21.41 26.24 -22.14
C LEU A 12 -20.07 25.54 -21.87
N ALA A 13 -18.94 26.21 -22.15
CA ALA A 13 -17.61 25.69 -21.85
C ALA A 13 -17.40 25.50 -20.34
N VAL A 14 -17.83 26.47 -19.53
CA VAL A 14 -17.75 26.38 -18.06
C VAL A 14 -18.60 25.22 -17.54
N VAL A 15 -19.83 25.05 -18.04
CA VAL A 15 -20.70 23.94 -17.65
C VAL A 15 -20.08 22.60 -18.01
N LEU A 16 -19.51 22.46 -19.22
CA LEU A 16 -18.83 21.24 -19.64
C LEU A 16 -17.60 20.93 -18.76
N THR A 17 -16.83 21.95 -18.37
CA THR A 17 -15.68 21.76 -17.47
C THR A 17 -16.10 21.37 -16.04
N LEU A 18 -17.22 21.88 -15.55
CA LEU A 18 -17.74 21.52 -14.23
C LEU A 18 -18.28 20.09 -14.20
N VAL A 19 -18.96 19.66 -15.27
CA VAL A 19 -19.46 18.29 -15.41
C VAL A 19 -18.31 17.27 -15.51
N SER A 20 -17.24 17.61 -16.24
CA SER A 20 -16.08 16.72 -16.34
C SER A 20 -15.29 16.63 -15.02
N LEU A 21 -15.14 17.74 -14.27
CA LEU A 21 -14.52 17.71 -12.94
C LEU A 21 -15.35 16.93 -11.91
N ALA A 22 -16.67 17.03 -11.96
CA ALA A 22 -17.57 16.32 -11.04
C ALA A 22 -17.59 14.79 -11.26
N SER A 23 -17.08 14.31 -12.40
CA SER A 23 -17.03 12.87 -12.73
C SER A 23 -15.82 12.13 -12.11
N MET A 24 -14.78 12.86 -11.68
CA MET A 24 -13.56 12.27 -11.10
C MET A 24 -13.77 11.62 -9.70
N PRO A 25 -14.50 12.24 -8.75
CA PRO A 25 -14.71 11.63 -7.43
C PRO A 25 -15.52 10.33 -7.50
N ALA A 26 -16.49 10.25 -8.41
CA ALA A 26 -17.33 9.06 -8.59
C ALA A 26 -16.54 7.85 -9.11
N ALA A 27 -15.55 8.08 -9.99
CA ALA A 27 -14.66 7.03 -10.47
C ALA A 27 -13.70 6.52 -9.38
N ALA A 28 -13.29 7.39 -8.45
CA ALA A 28 -12.46 7.01 -7.29
C ALA A 28 -13.24 6.24 -6.22
N GLN A 29 -14.57 6.35 -6.21
CA GLN A 29 -15.47 5.59 -5.33
C GLN A 29 -15.92 4.26 -5.93
N ALA A 30 -15.53 3.95 -7.17
CA ALA A 30 -15.80 2.65 -7.75
C ALA A 30 -15.15 1.56 -6.89
N SER A 31 -15.93 0.58 -6.46
CA SER A 31 -15.40 -0.61 -5.79
C SER A 31 -14.32 -1.20 -6.70
N LYS A 32 -13.08 -1.29 -6.21
CA LYS A 32 -12.04 -2.07 -6.89
C LYS A 32 -12.66 -3.41 -7.26
N ALA A 33 -12.51 -3.81 -8.53
CA ALA A 33 -12.92 -5.13 -8.97
C ALA A 33 -12.43 -6.14 -7.93
N ALA A 34 -13.34 -6.97 -7.42
CA ALA A 34 -13.01 -7.91 -6.36
C ALA A 34 -11.77 -8.69 -6.82
N ALA A 35 -10.68 -8.59 -6.06
CA ALA A 35 -9.49 -9.37 -6.34
C ALA A 35 -9.94 -10.83 -6.44
N LYS A 36 -9.45 -11.54 -7.46
CA LYS A 36 -9.78 -12.95 -7.64
C LYS A 36 -9.53 -13.66 -6.31
N ALA A 37 -10.57 -14.30 -5.76
CA ALA A 37 -10.46 -15.01 -4.50
C ALA A 37 -9.31 -16.02 -4.60
N TRP A 38 -8.33 -15.89 -3.72
CA TRP A 38 -7.21 -16.83 -3.65
C TRP A 38 -7.73 -18.20 -3.22
N ASN A 39 -7.47 -19.23 -4.01
CA ASN A 39 -7.79 -20.61 -3.67
C ASN A 39 -6.48 -21.36 -3.39
N PRO A 40 -6.15 -21.66 -2.12
CA PRO A 40 -4.91 -22.33 -1.81
C PRO A 40 -4.89 -23.76 -2.36
N PRO A 41 -3.71 -24.30 -2.73
CA PRO A 41 -3.56 -25.73 -2.98
C PRO A 41 -4.01 -26.53 -1.76
N ARG A 42 -4.42 -27.79 -1.95
CA ARG A 42 -4.94 -28.65 -0.89
C ARG A 42 -4.19 -29.98 -0.82
N THR A 43 -4.04 -30.50 0.38
CA THR A 43 -3.51 -31.84 0.64
C THR A 43 -4.50 -32.92 0.21
N ALA A 44 -4.08 -34.19 0.17
CA ALA A 44 -4.95 -35.33 -0.12
C ALA A 44 -6.14 -35.46 0.85
N TYR A 45 -6.01 -34.89 2.05
CA TYR A 45 -7.04 -34.86 3.09
C TYR A 45 -7.90 -33.57 3.05
N GLY A 46 -7.75 -32.74 2.01
CA GLY A 46 -8.58 -31.57 1.75
C GLY A 46 -8.23 -30.31 2.56
N GLN A 47 -7.16 -30.32 3.36
CA GLN A 47 -6.70 -29.14 4.11
C GLN A 47 -5.86 -28.22 3.21
N PRO A 48 -5.82 -26.90 3.47
CA PRO A 48 -4.87 -26.01 2.80
C PRO A 48 -3.44 -26.53 2.90
N ASP A 49 -2.76 -26.57 1.77
CA ASP A 49 -1.36 -26.98 1.70
C ASP A 49 -0.46 -25.77 1.96
N LEU A 50 0.19 -25.79 3.12
CA LEU A 50 1.14 -24.75 3.57
C LEU A 50 2.60 -25.17 3.34
N GLN A 51 2.84 -26.19 2.50
CA GLN A 51 4.20 -26.57 2.12
C GLN A 51 4.88 -25.48 1.29
N GLY A 52 6.20 -25.46 1.33
CA GLY A 52 7.02 -24.46 0.67
C GLY A 52 8.42 -24.39 1.27
N ILE A 53 9.20 -23.39 0.85
CA ILE A 53 10.51 -23.12 1.43
C ILE A 53 10.32 -22.25 2.66
N TRP A 54 10.53 -22.82 3.84
CA TRP A 54 10.53 -22.10 5.10
C TRP A 54 11.91 -21.49 5.33
N ASN A 55 12.02 -20.17 5.26
CA ASN A 55 13.24 -19.47 5.62
C ASN A 55 13.32 -19.33 7.15
N TYR A 56 14.49 -19.60 7.72
CA TYR A 56 14.80 -19.49 9.15
C TYR A 56 15.75 -18.33 9.47
N SER A 57 16.06 -17.45 8.51
CA SER A 57 16.89 -16.29 8.76
C SER A 57 16.20 -15.36 9.76
N THR A 58 16.78 -15.25 10.95
CA THR A 58 16.39 -14.25 11.96
C THR A 58 17.29 -13.04 11.82
N LEU A 59 16.70 -11.84 11.86
CA LEU A 59 17.46 -10.58 11.95
C LEU A 59 18.14 -10.45 13.32
N THR A 60 17.53 -11.00 14.36
CA THR A 60 18.04 -10.95 15.73
C THR A 60 18.74 -12.27 16.06
N PRO A 61 20.07 -12.25 16.31
CA PRO A 61 20.80 -13.44 16.73
C PRO A 61 20.24 -14.02 18.04
N LEU A 62 20.29 -15.35 18.20
CA LEU A 62 19.89 -16.01 19.44
C LEU A 62 20.87 -15.76 20.58
N GLU A 63 22.15 -15.63 20.24
CA GLU A 63 23.23 -15.36 21.19
C GLU A 63 23.64 -13.90 21.12
N ARG A 64 24.17 -13.39 22.24
CA ARG A 64 24.73 -12.03 22.26
C ARG A 64 25.92 -11.97 21.28
N PRO A 65 25.98 -10.96 20.38
CA PRO A 65 27.13 -10.74 19.52
C PRO A 65 28.44 -10.68 20.30
N LEU A 66 29.50 -11.28 19.76
CA LEU A 66 30.83 -11.32 20.40
C LEU A 66 31.39 -9.92 20.70
N GLU A 67 31.06 -8.93 19.84
CA GLU A 67 31.46 -7.53 20.01
C GLU A 67 30.84 -6.89 21.27
N LEU A 68 29.73 -7.43 21.75
CA LEU A 68 29.03 -7.00 22.96
C LEU A 68 29.37 -7.89 24.18
N ALA A 69 30.31 -8.82 24.06
CA ALA A 69 30.69 -9.69 25.17
C ALA A 69 31.17 -8.87 26.38
N GLY A 70 30.63 -9.18 27.57
CA GLY A 70 30.95 -8.46 28.80
C GLY A 70 30.30 -7.07 28.94
N LYS A 71 29.66 -6.54 27.88
CA LYS A 71 28.94 -5.27 27.91
C LYS A 71 27.47 -5.49 28.26
N ALA A 72 27.14 -5.29 29.53
CA ALA A 72 25.79 -5.56 30.03
C ALA A 72 24.74 -4.52 29.63
N VAL A 73 25.17 -3.27 29.40
CA VAL A 73 24.30 -2.12 29.12
C VAL A 73 24.96 -1.25 28.05
N LEU A 74 24.17 -0.76 27.10
CA LEU A 74 24.58 0.26 26.12
C LEU A 74 24.31 1.65 26.72
N SER A 75 25.15 2.64 26.41
CA SER A 75 24.80 4.04 26.69
C SER A 75 23.63 4.48 25.80
N GLU A 76 23.03 5.63 26.10
CA GLU A 76 21.92 6.15 25.30
C GLU A 76 22.36 6.45 23.86
N GLU A 77 23.58 6.97 23.69
CA GLU A 77 24.16 7.23 22.38
C GLU A 77 24.42 5.93 21.60
N GLU A 78 24.97 4.92 22.26
CA GLU A 78 25.26 3.63 21.63
C GLU A 78 24.00 2.85 21.25
N ALA A 79 22.93 2.98 22.03
CA ALA A 79 21.64 2.41 21.71
C ALA A 79 21.02 3.11 20.48
N ALA A 80 21.13 4.44 20.41
CA ALA A 80 20.62 5.22 19.28
C ALA A 80 21.36 4.91 17.96
N GLU A 81 22.63 4.52 18.01
CA GLU A 81 23.38 4.08 16.83
C GLU A 81 23.05 2.64 16.38
N PHE A 82 22.44 1.83 17.25
CA PHE A 82 22.17 0.41 16.98
C PHE A 82 20.79 0.14 16.36
N GLU A 83 19.82 1.05 16.54
CA GLU A 83 18.48 0.98 15.93
C GLU A 83 18.46 1.47 14.47
#